data_AF-A0AAW4Y445-F1
#
_entry.id   AF-A0AAW4Y445-F1
#
_cell.length_a   1.000
_cell.length_b   1.000
_cell.length_c   1.000
_cell.angle_alpha   90.00
_cell.angle_beta   90.00
_cell.angle_gamma   90.00
#
_symmetry.space_group_name_H-M   'P 1'
#
loop_
_entity.id
_entity.type
_entity.pdbx_description
1 polymer ?
#
loop_
_entity_poly.entity_id
_entity_poly.type
_entity_poly.pdbx_seq_one_letter_code
_entity_poly.pdbx_strand_id
1 'polypeptide(L)'
;PKAEPVEQKHRPSRQDNSDEIRRQLEKSLRDDIKTIRTDIDREKEKQIAKMEKRARDIIEDKYLSERTKRLKLKQLLNSQNVEKDLTKSAFQFDKDEVINGMIWSEILAKPKQL
;
A
#
# COMPACT_ATOMS: atom_id res chain seq x y z
N PRO A 1 13.99 31.67 58.63
CA PRO A 1 14.87 31.55 57.45
C PRO A 1 14.64 30.22 56.72
N LYS A 2 14.62 30.31 55.38
CA LYS A 2 14.57 29.24 54.36
C LYS A 2 13.27 28.43 54.26
N ALA A 3 12.35 28.94 53.45
CA ALA A 3 11.42 28.11 52.70
C ALA A 3 12.17 27.54 51.49
N GLU A 4 12.14 26.21 51.34
CA GLU A 4 12.65 25.50 50.17
C GLU A 4 11.76 25.76 48.95
N PRO A 5 12.31 26.01 47.75
CA PRO A 5 11.50 26.16 46.56
C PRO A 5 11.04 24.79 46.07
N VAL A 6 9.72 24.60 46.05
CA VAL A 6 9.05 23.41 45.52
C VAL A 6 9.37 23.29 44.03
N GLU A 7 10.06 22.22 43.67
CA GLU A 7 10.42 21.83 42.31
C GLU A 7 9.15 21.63 41.47
N GLN A 8 8.87 22.59 40.58
CA GLN A 8 7.73 22.53 39.67
C GLN A 8 7.97 21.42 38.64
N LYS A 9 7.35 20.25 38.88
CA LYS A 9 7.25 19.18 37.89
C LYS A 9 6.51 19.70 36.65
N HIS A 10 7.24 20.01 35.60
CA HIS A 10 6.72 20.26 34.25
C HIS A 10 5.82 19.08 33.86
N ARG A 11 4.50 19.30 33.86
CA ARG A 11 3.57 18.36 33.24
C ARG A 11 3.69 18.56 31.73
N PRO A 12 4.04 17.52 30.94
CA PRO A 12 4.04 17.66 29.49
C PRO A 12 2.64 18.07 29.04
N SER A 13 2.58 19.08 28.17
CA SER A 13 1.30 19.60 27.69
C SER A 13 0.61 18.53 26.85
N ARG A 14 -0.72 18.49 26.88
CA ARG A 14 -1.53 17.57 26.03
C ARG A 14 -1.18 17.73 24.54
N GLN A 15 -0.65 18.90 24.16
CA GLN A 15 -0.13 19.23 22.84
C GLN A 15 1.13 18.42 22.47
N ASP A 16 2.10 18.29 23.39
CA ASP A 16 3.37 17.59 23.15
C ASP A 16 3.14 16.10 22.83
N ASN A 17 2.19 15.48 23.54
CA ASN A 17 1.78 14.10 23.27
C ASN A 17 1.09 13.97 21.91
N SER A 18 0.31 14.96 21.48
CA SER A 18 -0.38 14.91 20.19
C SER A 18 0.57 15.04 19.01
N ASP A 19 1.59 15.87 19.12
CA ASP A 19 2.61 16.04 18.08
C ASP A 19 3.54 14.83 18.01
N GLU A 20 3.86 14.21 19.15
CA GLU A 20 4.60 12.95 19.20
C GLU A 20 3.82 11.80 18.55
N ILE A 21 2.52 11.67 18.86
CA ILE A 21 1.65 10.66 18.21
C ILE A 21 1.58 10.89 16.70
N ARG A 22 1.44 12.15 16.25
CA ARG A 22 1.45 12.47 14.82
C ARG A 22 2.76 12.05 14.14
N ARG A 23 3.91 12.35 14.76
CA ARG A 23 5.23 11.94 14.23
C ARG A 23 5.36 10.42 14.16
N GLN A 24 4.88 9.70 15.16
CA GLN A 24 4.91 8.23 15.17
C GLN A 24 4.02 7.64 14.06
N LEU A 25 2.82 8.19 13.87
CA LEU A 25 1.91 7.79 12.80
C LEU A 25 2.50 8.09 11.40
N GLU A 26 3.07 9.27 11.19
CA GLU A 26 3.74 9.62 9.94
C GLU A 26 4.93 8.71 9.64
N LYS A 27 5.70 8.35 10.68
CA LYS A 27 6.81 7.42 10.54
C LYS A 27 6.30 6.02 10.14
N SER A 28 5.30 5.50 10.84
CA SER A 28 4.69 4.20 10.50
C SER A 28 4.17 4.18 9.07
N LEU A 29 3.44 5.23 8.65
CA LEU A 29 2.92 5.35 7.30
C LEU A 29 4.03 5.31 6.24
N ARG A 30 5.15 6.01 6.48
CA ARG A 30 6.30 6.01 5.56
C ARG A 30 6.93 4.63 5.46
N ASP A 31 7.09 3.95 6.58
CA ASP A 31 7.66 2.59 6.64
C ASP A 31 6.73 1.58 5.94
N ASP A 32 5.42 1.68 6.14
CA ASP A 32 4.41 0.85 5.48
C ASP A 32 4.38 1.09 3.97
N ILE A 33 4.37 2.34 3.52
CA ILE A 33 4.45 2.70 2.09
C ILE A 33 5.71 2.13 1.45
N LYS A 34 6.86 2.21 2.13
CA LYS A 34 8.12 1.66 1.63
C LYS A 34 8.07 0.13 1.50
N THR A 35 7.45 -0.53 2.48
CA THR A 35 7.24 -1.98 2.46
C THR A 35 6.35 -2.38 1.29
N ILE A 36 5.18 -1.74 1.16
CA ILE A 36 4.24 -1.96 0.05
C ILE A 36 4.93 -1.77 -1.30
N ARG A 37 5.74 -0.70 -1.46
CA ARG A 37 6.48 -0.45 -2.70
C ARG A 37 7.45 -1.59 -3.02
N THR A 38 8.18 -2.06 -2.02
CA THR A 38 9.14 -3.17 -2.18
C THR A 38 8.42 -4.46 -2.58
N ASP A 39 7.25 -4.72 -2.00
CA ASP A 39 6.46 -5.91 -2.32
C ASP A 39 5.82 -5.83 -3.71
N ILE A 40 5.37 -4.63 -4.12
CA ILE A 40 4.93 -4.37 -5.50
C ILE A 40 6.08 -4.67 -6.47
N ASP A 41 7.27 -4.12 -6.22
CA ASP A 41 8.42 -4.30 -7.10
C ASP A 41 8.80 -5.79 -7.21
N ARG A 42 8.81 -6.55 -6.09
CA ARG A 42 9.06 -8.00 -6.08
C ARG A 42 8.02 -8.80 -6.87
N GLU A 43 6.74 -8.51 -6.69
CA GLU A 43 5.68 -9.23 -7.41
C GLU A 43 5.70 -8.87 -8.90
N LYS A 44 6.01 -7.62 -9.25
CA LYS A 44 6.19 -7.19 -10.64
C LYS A 44 7.36 -7.91 -11.31
N GLU A 45 8.49 -8.00 -10.62
CA GLU A 45 9.65 -8.74 -11.12
C GLU A 45 9.32 -10.22 -11.37
N LYS A 46 8.60 -10.85 -10.43
CA LYS A 46 8.14 -12.23 -10.58
C LYS A 46 7.19 -12.42 -11.77
N GLN A 47 6.32 -11.46 -12.03
CA GLN A 47 5.43 -11.47 -13.20
C GLN A 47 6.23 -11.35 -14.50
N ILE A 48 7.21 -10.44 -14.55
CA ILE A 48 8.11 -10.27 -15.69
C ILE A 48 8.88 -11.58 -15.95
N ALA A 49 9.51 -12.17 -14.94
CA ALA A 49 10.27 -13.41 -15.07
C ALA A 49 9.40 -14.58 -15.60
N LYS A 50 8.17 -14.73 -15.09
CA LYS A 50 7.21 -15.73 -15.60
C LYS A 50 6.83 -15.46 -17.06
N MET A 51 6.66 -14.19 -17.42
CA MET A 51 6.34 -13.78 -18.78
C MET A 51 7.50 -14.06 -19.74
N GLU A 52 8.73 -13.73 -19.36
CA GLU A 52 9.92 -14.04 -20.14
C GLU A 52 10.08 -15.53 -20.37
N LYS A 53 9.81 -16.35 -19.35
CA LYS A 53 9.82 -17.81 -19.49
C LYS A 53 8.79 -18.26 -20.55
N ARG A 54 7.54 -17.81 -20.43
CA ARG A 54 6.49 -18.13 -21.41
C ARG A 54 6.81 -17.62 -22.81
N ALA A 55 7.41 -16.44 -22.93
CA ALA A 55 7.83 -15.89 -24.21
C ALA A 55 8.92 -16.75 -24.86
N ARG A 56 9.90 -17.20 -24.08
CA ARG A 56 10.94 -18.16 -24.52
C ARG A 56 10.32 -19.48 -24.97
N ASP A 57 9.41 -20.05 -24.19
CA ASP A 57 8.70 -21.28 -24.54
C ASP A 57 7.99 -21.15 -25.90
N ILE A 58 7.33 -20.01 -26.18
CA ILE A 58 6.66 -19.74 -27.47
C ILE A 58 7.69 -19.65 -28.62
N ILE A 59 8.84 -19.02 -28.38
CA ILE A 59 9.89 -18.86 -29.40
C ILE A 59 10.54 -20.20 -29.73
N GLU A 60 10.84 -21.01 -28.72
CA GLU A 60 11.51 -22.30 -28.84
C GLU A 60 10.59 -23.42 -29.37
N ASP A 61 9.27 -23.24 -29.29
CA ASP A 61 8.29 -24.19 -29.79
C ASP A 61 8.47 -24.46 -31.29
N LYS A 62 8.87 -25.69 -31.63
CA LYS A 62 9.12 -26.14 -33.01
C LYS A 62 7.84 -26.36 -33.81
N TYR A 63 6.69 -26.45 -33.16
CA TYR A 63 5.40 -26.77 -33.79
C TYR A 63 4.59 -25.51 -34.15
N LEU A 64 5.05 -24.33 -33.74
CA LEU A 64 4.40 -23.06 -34.07
C LEU A 64 5.03 -22.42 -35.32
N SER A 65 4.18 -22.03 -36.27
CA SER A 65 4.60 -21.15 -37.37
C SER A 65 5.05 -19.79 -36.83
N GLU A 66 5.93 -19.10 -37.54
CA GLU A 66 6.39 -17.76 -37.15
C GLU A 66 5.25 -16.77 -36.94
N ARG A 67 4.21 -16.84 -37.79
CA ARG A 67 3.01 -16.01 -37.66
C ARG A 67 2.28 -16.29 -36.35
N THR A 68 2.14 -17.56 -35.98
CA THR A 68 1.49 -17.97 -34.74
C THR A 68 2.32 -17.57 -33.51
N LYS A 69 3.65 -17.68 -33.58
CA LYS A 69 4.56 -17.20 -32.53
C LYS A 69 4.37 -15.70 -32.28
N ARG A 70 4.37 -14.88 -33.34
CA ARG A 70 4.12 -13.43 -33.24
C ARG A 70 2.75 -13.10 -32.63
N LEU A 71 1.71 -13.84 -33.02
CA LEU A 71 0.36 -13.64 -32.47
C LEU A 71 0.31 -13.98 -30.97
N LYS A 72 0.86 -15.13 -30.57
CA LYS A 72 0.90 -15.56 -29.16
C LYS A 72 1.73 -14.61 -28.29
N LEU A 73 2.86 -14.11 -28.78
CA LEU A 73 3.65 -13.10 -28.08
C LEU A 73 2.84 -11.81 -27.88
N LYS A 74 2.11 -11.35 -28.89
CA LYS A 74 1.22 -10.19 -28.77
C LYS A 74 0.11 -10.42 -27.75
N GLN A 75 -0.49 -11.61 -27.72
CA GLN A 75 -1.51 -11.99 -26.72
C GLN A 75 -0.93 -12.04 -25.30
N LEU A 76 0.28 -12.58 -25.13
CA LEU A 76 0.96 -12.65 -23.84
C LEU A 76 1.19 -11.24 -23.25
N LEU A 77 1.62 -10.29 -24.09
CA LEU A 77 1.81 -8.89 -23.70
C LEU A 77 0.49 -8.17 -23.39
N ASN A 78 -0.56 -8.43 -24.18
CA ASN A 78 -1.86 -7.78 -23.98
C ASN A 78 -2.62 -8.30 -22.75
N SER A 79 -2.42 -9.57 -22.36
CA SER A 79 -3.11 -10.18 -21.21
C SER A 79 -2.76 -9.49 -19.88
N GLN A 80 -1.58 -8.86 -19.78
CA GLN A 80 -1.18 -8.05 -18.62
C GLN A 80 -2.09 -6.83 -18.38
N ASN A 81 -2.66 -6.25 -19.44
CA ASN A 81 -3.55 -5.12 -19.27
C ASN A 81 -4.92 -5.53 -18.70
N VAL A 82 -5.35 -6.77 -18.93
CA VAL A 82 -6.61 -7.32 -18.41
C VAL A 82 -6.49 -7.67 -16.92
N GLU A 83 -5.34 -8.17 -16.46
CA GLU A 83 -5.12 -8.46 -15.02
C GLU A 83 -5.06 -7.19 -14.15
N LYS A 84 -4.71 -6.03 -14.70
CA LYS A 84 -4.72 -4.74 -13.97
C LYS A 84 -6.12 -4.35 -13.49
N ASP A 85 -7.17 -4.72 -14.22
CA ASP A 85 -8.55 -4.44 -13.81
C ASP A 85 -9.00 -5.33 -12.63
N LEU A 86 -8.44 -6.54 -12.48
CA LEU A 86 -8.72 -7.43 -11.35
C LEU A 86 -8.04 -6.95 -10.05
N THR A 87 -6.84 -6.34 -10.14
CA THR A 87 -6.15 -5.79 -8.95
C THR A 87 -6.86 -4.60 -8.29
N LYS A 88 -7.81 -3.94 -8.97
CA LYS A 88 -8.67 -2.91 -8.35
C LYS A 88 -9.57 -3.46 -7.24
N SER A 89 -9.75 -4.78 -7.15
CA SER A 89 -10.58 -5.40 -6.11
C SER A 89 -9.89 -5.51 -4.75
N ALA A 90 -8.55 -5.54 -4.70
CA ALA A 90 -7.80 -5.86 -3.48
C ALA A 90 -7.65 -4.68 -2.49
N PHE A 91 -7.89 -3.45 -2.94
CA PHE A 91 -7.76 -2.22 -2.13
C PHE A 91 -9.10 -1.49 -1.96
N GLN A 92 -10.22 -2.20 -1.97
CA GLN A 92 -11.55 -1.61 -1.78
C GLN A 92 -11.87 -1.46 -0.29
N PHE A 93 -11.31 -0.42 0.33
CA PHE A 93 -11.69 0.01 1.69
C PHE A 93 -13.19 0.34 1.79
N ASP A 94 -13.80 0.72 0.67
CA ASP A 94 -15.22 1.06 0.56
C ASP A 94 -16.17 -0.10 0.92
N LYS A 95 -15.68 -1.35 0.92
CA LYS A 95 -16.50 -2.56 1.15
C LYS A 95 -16.44 -3.11 2.57
N ASP A 96 -15.61 -2.55 3.45
CA ASP A 96 -15.51 -3.03 4.82
C ASP A 96 -16.41 -2.18 5.74
N GLU A 97 -17.59 -2.70 6.05
CA GLU A 97 -18.60 -2.04 6.90
C GLU A 97 -18.08 -1.74 8.32
N VAL A 98 -17.17 -2.55 8.85
CA VAL A 98 -16.61 -2.38 10.20
C VAL A 98 -15.61 -1.23 10.21
N ILE A 99 -14.70 -1.20 9.23
CA ILE A 99 -13.74 -0.11 9.06
C ILE A 99 -14.48 1.21 8.79
N ASN A 100 -15.48 1.18 7.90
CA ASN A 100 -16.31 2.35 7.63
C ASN A 100 -17.05 2.81 8.89
N GLY A 101 -17.67 1.90 9.64
CA GLY A 101 -18.36 2.22 10.90
C GLY A 101 -17.44 2.86 11.95
N MET A 102 -16.20 2.36 12.06
CA MET A 102 -15.18 2.92 12.95
C MET A 102 -14.78 4.35 12.53
N ILE A 103 -14.50 4.56 11.24
CA ILE A 103 -14.17 5.88 10.68
C ILE A 103 -15.31 6.88 10.91
N TRP A 104 -16.57 6.48 10.65
CA TRP A 104 -17.73 7.34 10.85
C TRP A 104 -17.98 7.66 12.33
N SER A 105 -17.78 6.71 13.23
CA SER A 105 -17.92 6.95 14.68
C SER A 105 -16.92 8.00 15.18
N GLU A 106 -15.68 7.98 14.66
CA GLU A 106 -14.63 8.94 14.99
C GLU A 106 -14.93 10.34 14.40
N ILE A 107 -15.47 10.41 13.18
CA ILE A 107 -15.88 11.68 12.54
C ILE A 107 -17.06 12.31 13.28
N LEU A 108 -18.05 11.51 13.67
CA LEU A 108 -19.26 11.99 14.37
C LEU A 108 -18.98 12.39 15.82
N ALA A 109 -18.01 11.77 16.48
CA ALA A 109 -17.61 12.08 17.85
C ALA A 109 -16.75 13.36 17.97
N LYS A 110 -16.23 13.91 16.86
CA LYS A 110 -15.47 15.16 16.92
C LYS A 110 -16.39 16.35 17.23
N PRO A 111 -16.12 17.12 18.29
CA PRO A 111 -16.90 18.32 18.58
C PRO A 111 -16.69 19.34 17.46
N LYS A 112 -17.79 19.89 16.93
CA LYS A 112 -17.75 20.94 15.91
C LYS A 112 -16.95 22.12 16.47
N GLN A 113 -15.77 22.38 15.90
CA GLN A 113 -15.05 23.62 16.16
C GLN A 113 -15.78 24.72 15.40
N LEU A 114 -16.52 25.55 16.14
CA LEU A 114 -17.16 26.79 15.69
C LEU A 114 -16.16 27.94 15.69
#